data_AF-H5Y8F7-F1
#
_entry.id   AF-H5Y8F7-F1
#
_cell.length_a   1.000
_cell.length_b   1.000
_cell.length_c   1.000
_cell.angle_alpha   90.00
_cell.angle_beta   90.00
_cell.angle_gamma   90.00
#
_symmetry.space_group_name_H-M   'P 1'
#
loop_
_entity.id
_entity.type
_entity.pdbx_description
1 polymer ?
#
loop_
_entity_poly.entity_id
_entity_poly.type
_entity_poly.pdbx_seq_one_letter_code
_entity_poly.pdbx_strand_id
1 'polypeptide(L)'
;MNLRHASTATYLAAALGILAGLLAPVRADDNVRIQEEVWALPLPLPMLAYVVRPVGGGPFPLAITNHGVSLKPVDRSFFPLVEFRDAAKWFAKRGYLVVAPVGTGFGAAAIDVPEHGVYGPFFSKVGNSTNPNFHDAGRAVAKADLWPALSKRMHDAFTAAGGSAEYHLMPPFGNDGRFFIDSPDTIPMWSPLLEKFLDAQK
;
A
#
# COMPACT_ATOMS: atom_id res chain seq x y z
N MET A 1 -10.39 -48.96 -41.05
CA MET A 1 -10.78 -48.17 -39.87
C MET A 1 -9.57 -47.34 -39.46
N ASN A 2 -9.50 -46.06 -39.84
CA ASN A 2 -8.30 -45.22 -39.73
C ASN A 2 -8.27 -44.48 -38.38
N LEU A 3 -7.36 -44.88 -37.50
CA LEU A 3 -7.05 -44.19 -36.24
C LEU A 3 -6.04 -43.05 -36.51
N ARG A 4 -6.53 -41.82 -36.58
CA ARG A 4 -5.68 -40.62 -36.64
C ARG A 4 -5.04 -40.39 -35.27
N HIS A 5 -3.73 -40.59 -35.19
CA HIS A 5 -2.92 -40.23 -34.04
C HIS A 5 -2.80 -38.69 -34.00
N ALA A 6 -3.42 -38.05 -33.02
CA ALA A 6 -3.14 -36.66 -32.69
C ALA A 6 -1.72 -36.61 -32.11
N SER A 7 -0.81 -35.89 -32.78
CA SER A 7 0.60 -35.85 -32.41
C SER A 7 0.79 -35.11 -31.08
N THR A 8 1.75 -35.60 -30.29
CA THR A 8 2.25 -34.99 -29.03
C THR A 8 2.63 -33.51 -29.16
N ALA A 9 2.86 -33.02 -30.39
CA ALA A 9 3.11 -31.62 -30.69
C ALA A 9 1.94 -30.68 -30.36
N THR A 10 0.68 -31.16 -30.42
CA THR A 10 -0.50 -30.32 -30.13
C THR A 10 -0.62 -29.98 -28.64
N TYR A 11 -0.15 -30.87 -27.74
CA TYR A 11 -0.22 -30.64 -26.29
C TYR A 11 0.87 -29.67 -25.79
N LEU A 12 2.06 -29.67 -26.40
CA LEU A 12 3.14 -28.73 -26.06
C LEU A 12 2.81 -27.28 -26.46
N ALA A 13 2.14 -27.09 -27.60
CA ALA A 13 1.70 -25.76 -28.03
C ALA A 13 0.62 -25.16 -27.11
N ALA A 14 -0.29 -25.99 -26.60
CA ALA A 14 -1.32 -25.55 -25.64
C ALA A 14 -0.73 -25.17 -24.28
N ALA A 15 0.29 -25.90 -23.79
CA ALA A 15 0.95 -25.60 -22.52
C ALA A 15 1.78 -24.30 -22.56
N LEU A 16 2.42 -23.99 -23.69
CA LEU A 16 3.15 -22.73 -23.89
C LEU A 16 2.21 -21.51 -23.99
N GLY A 17 1.02 -21.67 -24.59
CA GLY A 17 0.01 -20.61 -24.66
C GLY A 17 -0.58 -20.24 -23.29
N ILE A 18 -0.72 -21.22 -22.39
CA ILE A 18 -1.25 -21.00 -21.03
C ILE A 18 -0.20 -20.32 -20.14
N LEU A 19 1.09 -20.60 -20.34
CA LEU A 19 2.17 -19.96 -19.57
C LEU A 19 2.42 -18.50 -20.01
N ALA A 20 2.19 -18.17 -21.29
CA ALA A 20 2.34 -16.80 -21.81
C ALA A 20 1.23 -15.82 -21.34
N GLY A 21 0.06 -16.34 -20.93
CA GLY A 21 -1.05 -15.53 -20.41
C GLY A 21 -0.81 -14.90 -19.04
N LEU A 22 0.19 -15.38 -18.28
CA LEU A 22 0.54 -14.86 -16.95
C LEU A 22 1.50 -13.67 -16.97
N LEU A 23 2.05 -13.31 -18.14
CA LEU A 23 3.09 -12.28 -18.28
C LEU A 23 2.70 -11.16 -19.26
N ALA A 24 1.43 -11.07 -19.66
CA ALA A 24 0.99 -9.97 -20.51
C ALA A 24 1.20 -8.63 -19.76
N PRO A 25 1.94 -7.66 -20.34
CA PRO A 25 2.11 -6.35 -19.72
C PRO A 25 0.73 -5.72 -19.58
N VAL A 26 0.47 -5.14 -18.40
CA VAL A 26 -0.84 -4.52 -18.17
C VAL A 26 -0.94 -3.24 -18.99
N ARG A 27 -1.67 -3.33 -20.09
CA ARG A 27 -1.89 -2.19 -20.98
C ARG A 27 -2.93 -1.26 -20.37
N ALA A 28 -2.65 0.05 -20.39
CA ALA A 28 -3.64 1.06 -20.06
C ALA A 28 -4.77 0.99 -21.10
N ASP A 29 -5.97 0.59 -20.67
CA ASP A 29 -7.18 0.70 -21.45
C ASP A 29 -8.10 1.69 -20.73
N ASP A 30 -8.42 2.80 -21.40
CA ASP A 30 -9.28 3.86 -20.85
C ASP A 30 -10.71 3.36 -20.55
N ASN A 31 -11.06 2.15 -21.01
CA ASN A 31 -12.32 1.48 -20.73
C ASN A 31 -12.30 0.60 -19.46
N VAL A 32 -11.17 0.47 -18.76
CA VAL A 32 -11.11 -0.29 -17.50
C VAL A 32 -11.99 0.39 -16.46
N ARG A 33 -13.11 -0.26 -16.13
CA ARG A 33 -13.94 0.14 -14.99
C ARG A 33 -13.17 -0.11 -13.70
N ILE A 34 -13.01 0.94 -12.90
CA ILE A 34 -12.41 0.89 -11.58
C ILE A 34 -13.49 1.06 -10.51
N GLN A 35 -13.24 0.49 -9.33
CA GLN A 35 -14.05 0.61 -8.14
C GLN A 35 -13.21 1.23 -7.03
N GLU A 36 -13.78 2.21 -6.34
CA GLU A 36 -13.17 2.86 -5.17
C GLU A 36 -13.90 2.41 -3.91
N GLU A 37 -13.15 2.08 -2.87
CA GLU A 37 -13.65 1.49 -1.63
C GLU A 37 -12.86 2.06 -0.45
N VAL A 38 -13.45 2.01 0.74
CA VAL A 38 -12.75 2.26 2.00
C VAL A 38 -12.89 1.01 2.86
N TRP A 39 -11.76 0.39 3.20
CA TRP A 39 -11.73 -0.85 3.96
C TRP A 39 -11.21 -0.58 5.37
N ALA A 40 -11.76 -1.27 6.37
CA ALA A 40 -11.16 -1.37 7.68
C ALA A 40 -10.12 -2.50 7.68
N LEU A 41 -8.87 -2.18 8.00
CA LEU A 41 -7.80 -3.16 8.13
C LEU A 41 -7.83 -3.77 9.53
N PRO A 42 -7.92 -5.11 9.67
CA PRO A 42 -7.97 -5.80 10.96
C PRO A 42 -6.57 -5.91 11.57
N LEU A 43 -5.96 -4.75 11.84
CA LEU A 43 -4.66 -4.63 12.48
C LEU A 43 -4.86 -4.45 13.99
N PRO A 44 -3.82 -4.73 14.81
CA PRO A 44 -3.89 -4.51 16.26
C PRO A 44 -4.34 -3.08 16.63
N LEU A 45 -4.00 -2.10 15.80
CA LEU A 45 -4.66 -0.81 15.76
C LEU A 45 -5.49 -0.74 14.49
N PRO A 46 -6.83 -0.64 14.58
CA PRO A 46 -7.68 -0.53 13.41
C PRO A 46 -7.30 0.70 12.59
N MET A 47 -7.17 0.51 11.28
CA MET A 47 -6.90 1.60 10.35
C MET A 47 -7.86 1.53 9.18
N LEU A 48 -8.16 2.68 8.59
CA LEU A 48 -8.85 2.72 7.31
C LEU A 48 -7.81 2.61 6.20
N ALA A 49 -8.20 2.02 5.07
CA ALA A 49 -7.45 2.08 3.84
C ALA A 49 -8.38 2.47 2.71
N TYR A 50 -7.95 3.45 1.93
CA TYR A 50 -8.56 3.68 0.64
C TYR A 50 -8.06 2.62 -0.33
N VAL A 51 -8.99 1.97 -1.00
CA VAL A 51 -8.72 0.88 -1.94
C VAL A 51 -9.30 1.26 -3.28
N VAL A 52 -8.51 1.11 -4.33
CA VAL A 52 -8.95 1.34 -5.70
C VAL A 52 -8.50 0.18 -6.57
N ARG A 53 -9.42 -0.43 -7.30
CA ARG A 53 -9.13 -1.66 -8.06
C ARG A 53 -9.92 -1.75 -9.35
N PRO A 54 -9.48 -2.55 -10.33
CA PRO A 54 -10.30 -2.89 -11.48
C PRO A 54 -11.53 -3.70 -11.04
N VAL A 55 -12.63 -3.53 -11.77
CA VAL A 55 -13.82 -4.37 -11.63
C VAL A 55 -13.50 -5.74 -12.26
N GLY A 56 -13.55 -6.82 -11.48
CA GLY A 56 -13.26 -8.18 -11.93
C GLY A 56 -12.81 -9.10 -10.80
N GLY A 57 -12.50 -10.36 -11.14
CA GLY A 57 -12.11 -11.40 -10.17
C GLY A 57 -10.62 -11.47 -9.81
N GLY A 58 -9.74 -10.74 -10.51
CA GLY A 58 -8.30 -10.81 -10.30
C GLY A 58 -7.66 -12.12 -10.82
N PRO A 59 -6.43 -12.45 -10.39
CA PRO A 59 -5.59 -11.69 -9.46
C PRO A 59 -5.13 -10.35 -10.06
N PHE A 60 -5.00 -9.33 -9.21
CA PHE A 60 -4.50 -8.02 -9.61
C PHE A 60 -3.10 -7.81 -9.02
N PRO A 61 -2.15 -7.20 -9.76
CA PRO A 61 -0.93 -6.72 -9.13
C PRO A 61 -1.26 -5.65 -8.08
N LEU A 62 -0.51 -5.64 -6.97
CA LEU A 62 -0.75 -4.74 -5.83
C LEU A 62 0.20 -3.54 -5.88
N ALA A 63 -0.35 -2.34 -5.75
CA ALA A 63 0.41 -1.12 -5.46
C ALA A 63 0.03 -0.59 -4.08
N ILE A 64 1.01 -0.31 -3.22
CA ILE A 64 0.78 0.30 -1.90
C ILE A 64 1.30 1.72 -1.94
N THR A 65 0.43 2.70 -1.72
CA THR A 65 0.81 4.12 -1.70
C THR A 65 0.70 4.65 -0.28
N ASN A 66 1.82 5.13 0.26
CA ASN A 66 1.83 5.82 1.54
C ASN A 66 1.79 7.35 1.37
N HIS A 67 1.29 8.05 2.37
CA HIS A 67 1.46 9.48 2.59
C HIS A 67 2.28 9.77 3.87
N GLY A 68 2.86 10.97 3.95
CA GLY A 68 3.46 11.43 5.20
C GLY A 68 2.39 11.82 6.23
N VAL A 69 2.77 12.03 7.48
CA VAL A 69 1.86 12.44 8.55
C VAL A 69 2.40 13.66 9.28
N SER A 70 1.60 14.71 9.44
CA SER A 70 2.01 15.88 10.23
C SER A 70 2.09 15.57 11.72
N LEU A 71 3.14 16.02 12.39
CA LEU A 71 3.18 15.97 13.86
C LEU A 71 2.17 16.93 14.52
N LYS A 72 1.66 17.93 13.80
CA LYS A 72 0.68 18.90 14.31
C LYS A 72 -0.76 18.42 14.06
N PRO A 73 -1.59 18.22 15.10
CA PRO A 73 -2.99 17.77 14.95
C PRO A 73 -3.81 18.64 13.98
N VAL A 74 -3.65 19.96 14.10
CA VAL A 74 -4.34 20.94 13.24
C VAL A 74 -4.04 20.70 11.77
N ASP A 75 -2.77 20.56 11.39
CA ASP A 75 -2.39 20.27 10.01
C ASP A 75 -2.99 18.95 9.52
N ARG A 76 -2.99 17.88 10.36
CA ARG A 76 -3.55 16.56 10.01
C ARG A 76 -5.04 16.61 9.67
N SER A 77 -5.78 17.54 10.29
CA SER A 77 -7.23 17.69 10.10
C SER A 77 -7.62 18.28 8.74
N PHE A 78 -6.71 19.01 8.08
CA PHE A 78 -6.96 19.62 6.77
C PHE A 78 -6.72 18.68 5.59
N PHE A 79 -6.15 17.50 5.81
CA PHE A 79 -5.86 16.57 4.73
C PHE A 79 -7.08 15.71 4.36
N PRO A 80 -7.33 15.49 3.06
CA PRO A 80 -8.36 14.55 2.62
C PRO A 80 -7.98 13.13 3.06
N LEU A 81 -8.97 12.24 3.18
CA LEU A 81 -8.73 10.82 3.50
C LEU A 81 -7.72 10.15 2.53
N VAL A 82 -7.56 10.68 1.32
CA VAL A 82 -6.68 10.16 0.28
C VAL A 82 -5.92 11.31 -0.39
N GLU A 83 -4.64 11.47 -0.05
CA GLU A 83 -3.79 12.52 -0.62
C GLU A 83 -3.48 12.28 -2.12
N PHE A 84 -3.10 11.05 -2.49
CA PHE A 84 -2.71 10.69 -3.86
C PHE A 84 -3.80 9.94 -4.64
N ARG A 85 -5.05 10.40 -4.55
CA ARG A 85 -6.20 9.71 -5.13
C ARG A 85 -6.09 9.52 -6.65
N ASP A 86 -5.60 10.51 -7.37
CA ASP A 86 -5.47 10.44 -8.83
C ASP A 86 -4.36 9.48 -9.29
N ALA A 87 -3.24 9.45 -8.56
CA ALA A 87 -2.18 8.48 -8.80
C ALA A 87 -2.69 7.05 -8.57
N ALA A 88 -3.45 6.81 -7.50
CA ALA A 88 -4.07 5.51 -7.25
C ALA A 88 -5.02 5.09 -8.39
N LYS A 89 -5.84 6.02 -8.90
CA LYS A 89 -6.72 5.75 -10.05
C LYS A 89 -5.94 5.47 -11.33
N TRP A 90 -4.82 6.16 -11.55
CA TRP A 90 -3.94 5.94 -12.69
C TRP A 90 -3.38 4.50 -12.72
N PHE A 91 -2.98 3.97 -11.56
CA PHE A 91 -2.54 2.59 -11.40
C PHE A 91 -3.70 1.61 -11.60
N ALA A 92 -4.88 1.83 -11.02
CA ALA A 92 -6.00 0.90 -11.19
C ALA A 92 -6.56 0.84 -12.60
N LYS A 93 -6.53 1.94 -13.36
CA LYS A 93 -6.83 1.91 -14.80
C LYS A 93 -5.84 1.06 -15.61
N ARG A 94 -4.69 0.74 -15.01
CA ARG A 94 -3.68 -0.20 -15.50
C ARG A 94 -3.72 -1.50 -14.71
N GLY A 95 -4.91 -1.95 -14.30
CA GLY A 95 -5.09 -3.29 -13.73
C GLY A 95 -4.60 -3.49 -12.29
N TYR A 96 -4.04 -2.48 -11.62
CA TYR A 96 -3.55 -2.63 -10.25
C TYR A 96 -4.67 -2.53 -9.21
N LEU A 97 -4.65 -3.43 -8.23
CA LEU A 97 -5.25 -3.17 -6.94
C LEU A 97 -4.33 -2.20 -6.20
N VAL A 98 -4.82 -1.02 -5.87
CA VAL A 98 -4.11 -0.01 -5.10
C VAL A 98 -4.68 0.05 -3.69
N VAL A 99 -3.80 -0.01 -2.69
CA VAL A 99 -4.16 0.13 -1.28
C VAL A 99 -3.37 1.30 -0.70
N ALA A 100 -4.09 2.31 -0.21
CA ALA A 100 -3.54 3.47 0.48
C ALA A 100 -4.03 3.44 1.93
N PRO A 101 -3.27 2.82 2.86
CA PRO A 101 -3.65 2.85 4.26
C PRO A 101 -3.61 4.29 4.77
N VAL A 102 -4.48 4.60 5.72
CA VAL A 102 -4.60 5.91 6.36
C VAL A 102 -4.22 5.76 7.82
N GLY A 103 -3.23 6.55 8.23
CA GLY A 103 -2.75 6.51 9.60
C GLY A 103 -3.84 6.89 10.60
N THR A 104 -3.76 6.29 11.78
CA THR A 104 -4.64 6.51 12.94
C THR A 104 -4.66 7.96 13.42
N GLY A 105 -3.78 8.83 12.94
CA GLY A 105 -3.80 10.27 13.26
C GLY A 105 -4.34 11.16 12.14
N PHE A 106 -4.70 10.62 10.97
CA PHE A 106 -4.83 11.38 9.72
C PHE A 106 -6.28 11.58 9.26
N GLY A 107 -6.67 12.84 8.99
CA GLY A 107 -7.99 13.19 8.48
C GLY A 107 -9.15 12.54 9.25
N ALA A 108 -10.13 12.02 8.52
CA ALA A 108 -11.30 11.34 9.10
C ALA A 108 -10.99 9.97 9.76
N ALA A 109 -9.78 9.45 9.61
CA ALA A 109 -9.32 8.23 10.28
C ALA A 109 -8.58 8.52 11.60
N ALA A 110 -8.50 9.80 12.00
CA ALA A 110 -7.84 10.20 13.23
C ALA A 110 -8.60 9.68 14.47
N ILE A 111 -8.00 8.73 15.18
CA ILE A 111 -8.42 8.19 16.48
C ILE A 111 -7.69 8.86 17.65
N ASP A 112 -6.89 9.90 17.38
CA ASP A 112 -6.25 10.74 18.39
C ASP A 112 -6.37 12.21 18.00
N VAL A 113 -7.50 12.81 18.39
CA VAL A 113 -7.87 14.21 18.20
C VAL A 113 -8.21 14.79 19.59
N PRO A 114 -7.19 15.16 20.39
CA PRO A 114 -7.39 15.59 21.77
C PRO A 114 -8.36 16.76 21.92
N GLU A 115 -8.42 17.65 20.93
CA GLU A 115 -9.32 18.82 20.91
C GLU A 115 -10.80 18.43 20.83
N HIS A 116 -11.10 17.22 20.34
CA HIS A 116 -12.45 16.65 20.27
C HIS A 116 -12.67 15.56 21.33
N GLY A 117 -11.76 15.41 22.30
CA GLY A 117 -11.85 14.40 23.36
C GLY A 117 -11.65 12.96 22.87
N VAL A 118 -11.13 12.77 21.65
CA VAL A 118 -10.80 11.46 21.09
C VAL A 118 -9.33 11.21 21.36
N TYR A 119 -9.02 10.22 22.17
CA TYR A 119 -7.64 9.89 22.54
C TYR A 119 -7.24 8.54 21.95
N GLY A 120 -5.98 8.48 21.48
CA GLY A 120 -5.38 7.27 20.97
C GLY A 120 -5.24 6.15 22.03
N PRO A 121 -4.70 4.99 21.63
CA PRO A 121 -4.47 3.86 22.53
C PRO A 121 -3.69 4.28 23.79
N PHE A 122 -4.27 3.98 24.95
CA PHE A 122 -3.71 4.34 26.26
C PHE A 122 -2.79 3.23 26.80
N PHE A 123 -1.48 3.45 26.75
CA PHE A 123 -0.46 2.45 27.15
C PHE A 123 -0.12 2.43 28.65
N SER A 124 -1.02 2.88 29.52
CA SER A 124 -0.79 2.94 30.98
C SER A 124 -0.60 1.58 31.67
N LYS A 125 -0.96 0.48 30.98
CA LYS A 125 -0.68 -0.90 31.44
C LYS A 125 0.75 -1.37 31.16
N VAL A 126 1.58 -0.56 30.48
CA VAL A 126 2.99 -0.89 30.24
C VAL A 126 3.80 -0.49 31.48
N GLY A 127 4.08 -1.47 32.34
CA GLY A 127 4.70 -1.26 33.64
C GLY A 127 3.68 -1.12 34.77
N ASN A 128 4.17 -0.99 36.01
CA ASN A 128 3.33 -0.75 37.19
C ASN A 128 3.71 0.59 37.84
N SER A 129 2.88 1.09 38.75
CA SER A 129 3.10 2.37 39.44
C SER A 129 4.39 2.41 40.27
N THR A 130 4.91 1.26 40.70
CA THR A 130 6.17 1.15 41.47
C THR A 130 7.43 1.08 40.60
N ASN A 131 7.30 0.77 39.31
CA ASN A 131 8.38 0.69 38.34
C ASN A 131 7.86 1.11 36.96
N PRO A 132 7.74 2.43 36.71
CA PRO A 132 7.16 2.93 35.48
C PRO A 132 8.06 2.60 34.28
N ASN A 133 7.46 2.09 33.20
CA ASN A 133 8.18 1.69 31.99
C ASN A 133 7.81 2.60 30.80
N PHE A 134 8.28 3.84 30.87
CA PHE A 134 8.07 4.84 29.81
C PHE A 134 8.73 4.46 28.49
N HIS A 135 9.85 3.73 28.54
CA HIS A 135 10.57 3.33 27.35
C HIS A 135 9.75 2.34 26.52
N ASP A 136 9.18 1.29 27.12
CA ASP A 136 8.37 0.33 26.35
C ASP A 136 7.04 0.94 25.90
N ALA A 137 6.44 1.82 26.70
CA ALA A 137 5.27 2.58 26.28
C ALA A 137 5.59 3.43 25.04
N GLY A 138 6.70 4.18 25.07
CA GLY A 138 7.18 4.96 23.92
C GLY A 138 7.51 4.09 22.70
N ARG A 139 8.12 2.91 22.90
CA ARG A 139 8.34 1.95 21.81
C ARG A 139 7.04 1.38 21.26
N ALA A 140 6.02 1.17 22.08
CA ALA A 140 4.73 0.65 21.66
C ALA A 140 4.00 1.68 20.79
N VAL A 141 3.98 2.94 21.20
CA VAL A 141 3.46 4.07 20.39
C VAL A 141 4.25 4.18 19.09
N ALA A 142 5.58 4.18 19.14
CA ALA A 142 6.39 4.26 17.93
C ALA A 142 6.10 3.11 16.96
N LYS A 143 6.04 1.85 17.44
CA LYS A 143 5.71 0.68 16.59
C LYS A 143 4.29 0.73 16.02
N ALA A 144 3.37 1.33 16.75
CA ALA A 144 1.99 1.54 16.32
C ALA A 144 1.89 2.59 15.19
N ASP A 145 2.65 3.67 15.31
CA ASP A 145 2.59 4.82 14.40
C ASP A 145 3.57 4.72 13.22
N LEU A 146 4.57 3.83 13.29
CA LEU A 146 5.64 3.74 12.28
C LEU A 146 5.19 3.06 10.99
N TRP A 147 4.98 3.89 9.98
CA TRP A 147 4.69 3.45 8.62
C TRP A 147 5.67 2.45 8.00
N PRO A 148 7.00 2.56 8.20
CA PRO A 148 7.95 1.59 7.63
C PRO A 148 7.72 0.15 8.08
N ALA A 149 7.28 -0.05 9.33
CA ALA A 149 7.00 -1.38 9.86
C ALA A 149 5.70 -1.93 9.25
N LEU A 150 4.69 -1.08 9.09
CA LEU A 150 3.43 -1.43 8.44
C LEU A 150 3.63 -1.79 6.97
N SER A 151 4.31 -0.94 6.18
CA SER A 151 4.56 -1.17 4.76
C SER A 151 5.32 -2.47 4.52
N LYS A 152 6.31 -2.77 5.37
CA LYS A 152 7.03 -4.05 5.32
C LYS A 152 6.13 -5.24 5.64
N ARG A 153 5.28 -5.15 6.66
CA ARG A 153 4.33 -6.23 6.99
C ARG A 153 3.32 -6.48 5.88
N MET A 154 2.83 -5.44 5.20
CA MET A 154 1.93 -5.57 4.06
C MET A 154 2.62 -6.25 2.89
N HIS A 155 3.86 -5.86 2.57
CA HIS A 155 4.69 -6.53 1.58
C HIS A 155 4.88 -8.02 1.91
N ASP A 156 5.23 -8.33 3.16
CA ASP A 156 5.50 -9.72 3.59
C ASP A 156 4.24 -10.58 3.54
N ALA A 157 3.09 -10.02 3.91
CA ALA A 157 1.80 -10.72 3.78
C ALA A 157 1.44 -10.99 2.31
N PHE A 158 1.68 -10.02 1.42
CA PHE A 158 1.41 -10.17 -0.02
C PHE A 158 2.31 -11.23 -0.66
N THR A 159 3.60 -11.19 -0.37
CA THR A 159 4.56 -12.17 -0.90
C THR A 159 4.34 -13.57 -0.32
N ALA A 160 4.01 -13.69 0.97
CA ALA A 160 3.64 -14.97 1.59
C ALA A 160 2.36 -15.58 0.99
N ALA A 161 1.45 -14.76 0.47
CA ALA A 161 0.25 -15.21 -0.25
C ALA A 161 0.52 -15.58 -1.73
N GLY A 162 1.78 -15.54 -2.18
CA GLY A 162 2.19 -15.88 -3.55
C GLY A 162 2.28 -14.69 -4.52
N GLY A 163 2.11 -13.46 -4.03
CA GLY A 163 2.29 -12.24 -4.84
C GLY A 163 3.76 -11.93 -5.11
N SER A 164 4.04 -11.27 -6.25
CA SER A 164 5.37 -10.75 -6.57
C SER A 164 5.44 -9.25 -6.28
N ALA A 165 6.37 -8.82 -5.42
CA ALA A 165 6.55 -7.42 -5.06
C ALA A 165 8.03 -7.08 -4.84
N GLU A 166 8.41 -5.86 -5.21
CA GLU A 166 9.70 -5.24 -4.87
C GLU A 166 9.46 -4.18 -3.79
N TYR A 167 10.30 -4.16 -2.74
CA TYR A 167 10.18 -3.23 -1.62
C TYR A 167 11.39 -2.32 -1.52
N HIS A 168 11.15 -1.01 -1.60
CA HIS A 168 12.17 0.01 -1.38
C HIS A 168 11.75 0.91 -0.23
N LEU A 169 12.47 0.82 0.90
CA LEU A 169 12.31 1.79 1.98
C LEU A 169 13.19 3.00 1.69
N MET A 170 12.57 4.16 1.55
CA MET A 170 13.26 5.43 1.35
C MET A 170 13.90 5.92 2.66
N PRO A 171 15.01 6.69 2.59
CA PRO A 171 15.62 7.26 3.78
C PRO A 171 14.67 8.26 4.47
N PRO A 172 14.87 8.53 5.77
CA PRO A 172 14.18 9.62 6.46
C PRO A 172 14.40 10.96 5.75
N PHE A 173 13.39 11.83 5.75
CA PHE A 173 13.46 13.14 5.12
C PHE A 173 12.69 14.19 5.90
N GLY A 174 13.31 15.36 6.12
CA GLY A 174 12.75 16.42 6.95
C GLY A 174 12.44 15.92 8.37
N ASN A 175 11.39 16.50 8.97
CA ASN A 175 10.93 16.14 10.31
C ASN A 175 9.85 15.05 10.31
N ASP A 176 9.16 14.85 9.19
CA ASP A 176 7.98 13.98 9.11
C ASP A 176 7.76 13.30 7.74
N GLY A 177 8.71 13.45 6.80
CA GLY A 177 8.66 12.83 5.48
C GLY A 177 7.58 13.35 4.53
N ARG A 178 6.77 14.34 4.92
CA ARG A 178 5.56 14.76 4.18
C ARG A 178 5.84 15.18 2.74
N PHE A 179 6.92 15.93 2.53
CA PHE A 179 7.26 16.48 1.22
C PHE A 179 8.26 15.60 0.45
N PHE A 180 8.46 14.34 0.85
CA PHE A 180 9.45 13.47 0.21
C PHE A 180 9.16 13.24 -1.28
N ILE A 181 7.89 13.08 -1.66
CA ILE A 181 7.58 12.78 -3.07
C ILE A 181 7.77 14.01 -3.98
N ASP A 182 7.51 15.21 -3.48
CA ASP A 182 7.51 16.43 -4.29
C ASP A 182 8.76 17.32 -4.13
N SER A 183 9.63 17.00 -3.17
CA SER A 183 10.84 17.80 -2.91
C SER A 183 11.89 17.60 -4.00
N PRO A 184 12.46 18.69 -4.57
CA PRO A 184 13.55 18.61 -5.56
C PRO A 184 14.73 17.75 -5.12
N ASP A 185 15.05 17.76 -3.82
CA ASP A 185 16.19 17.03 -3.26
C ASP A 185 15.97 15.51 -3.21
N THR A 186 14.71 15.06 -3.20
CA THR A 186 14.34 13.65 -3.02
C THR A 186 13.78 13.01 -4.28
N ILE A 187 13.34 13.81 -5.27
CA ILE A 187 12.94 13.33 -6.60
C ILE A 187 14.00 12.37 -7.20
N PRO A 188 15.30 12.71 -7.24
CA PRO A 188 16.32 11.81 -7.78
C PRO A 188 16.47 10.48 -7.02
N MET A 189 15.93 10.37 -5.80
CA MET A 189 16.00 9.16 -4.99
C MET A 189 14.93 8.13 -5.39
N TRP A 190 13.71 8.59 -5.68
CA TRP A 190 12.58 7.70 -5.95
C TRP A 190 12.18 7.64 -7.43
N SER A 191 12.37 8.73 -8.20
CA SER A 191 11.90 8.79 -9.59
C SER A 191 12.53 7.71 -10.47
N PRO A 192 13.83 7.35 -10.35
CA PRO A 192 14.41 6.31 -11.20
C PRO A 192 13.80 4.92 -10.93
N LEU A 193 13.36 4.65 -9.70
CA LEU A 193 12.68 3.40 -9.34
C LEU A 193 11.31 3.34 -10.01
N LEU A 194 10.56 4.44 -9.98
CA LEU A 194 9.28 4.53 -10.67
C LEU A 194 9.45 4.45 -12.19
N GLU A 195 10.41 5.17 -12.77
CA GLU A 195 10.70 5.13 -14.20
C GLU A 195 11.05 3.72 -14.69
N LYS A 196 11.95 3.04 -13.98
CA LYS A 196 12.30 1.63 -14.28
C LYS A 196 11.07 0.72 -14.23
N PHE A 197 10.22 0.89 -13.21
CA PHE A 197 8.98 0.14 -13.10
C PHE A 197 8.04 0.44 -14.27
N LEU A 198 7.84 1.72 -14.61
CA LEU A 198 6.97 2.15 -15.69
C LEU A 198 7.46 1.71 -17.07
N ASP A 199 8.76 1.69 -17.29
CA ASP A 199 9.37 1.20 -18.53
C ASP A 199 9.16 -0.31 -18.70
N ALA A 200 9.16 -1.08 -17.62
CA ALA A 200 8.83 -2.51 -17.64
C ALA A 200 7.34 -2.80 -17.94
N GLN A 201 6.48 -1.77 -17.94
CA GLN A 201 5.03 -1.89 -18.18
C GLN A 201 4.63 -1.57 -19.63
N LYS A 202 5.55 -1.03 -20.44
CA LYS A 202 5.32 -0.65 -21.84
C LYS A 202 5.31 -1.87 -22.75
#